data_AF-A0AAE2YHW3-F1
#
_entry.id   AF-A0AAE2YHW3-F1
#
_cell.length_a   1.000
_cell.length_b   1.000
_cell.length_c   1.000
_cell.angle_alpha   90.00
_cell.angle_beta   90.00
_cell.angle_gamma   90.00
#
_symmetry.space_group_name_H-M   'P 1'
#
loop_
_entity.id
_entity.type
_entity.pdbx_description
1 polymer ?
#
loop_
_entity_poly.entity_id
_entity_poly.type
_entity_poly.pdbx_seq_one_letter_code
_entity_poly.pdbx_strand_id
1 'polypeptide(L)'
;MLALVNNGANGGGAAEATTEAKLVGDTWGGDGNNLDLSLLRVGDIILVSGVIVGDKVMPGHYTHAAMYIGNGKMIEAWKNGVRVVDVSMVRNANDAAIYRVKTSDTIKQRAVQWALTKVGLPYDYIWLTYIGGKQVEGCCYYCSELVWAAYKAVGGPDIDQNPGWSWKYGYNVAPQELADDGDTYLVAYSS
;
A
#
# COMPACT_ATOMS: atom_id res chain seq x y z
N MET A 1 -9.96 69.18 9.51
CA MET A 1 -11.15 68.98 10.36
C MET A 1 -12.15 68.23 9.49
N LEU A 2 -12.57 67.00 9.75
CA LEU A 2 -12.90 66.34 11.02
C LEU A 2 -12.69 64.83 10.81
N ALA A 3 -12.12 64.14 11.80
CA ALA A 3 -12.15 62.69 11.88
C ALA A 3 -13.39 62.24 12.65
N LEU A 4 -13.97 61.07 12.31
CA LEU A 4 -14.73 60.19 13.21
C LEU A 4 -14.94 58.79 12.59
N VAL A 5 -14.01 57.89 12.94
CA VAL A 5 -14.15 56.50 13.42
C VAL A 5 -15.60 56.02 13.66
N ASN A 6 -16.11 54.91 13.07
CA ASN A 6 -15.92 53.51 13.51
C ASN A 6 -16.91 52.49 12.88
N ASN A 7 -16.45 51.23 12.84
CA ASN A 7 -17.15 49.94 12.88
C ASN A 7 -17.92 49.37 11.68
N GLY A 8 -17.38 48.26 11.16
CA GLY A 8 -18.08 47.31 10.31
C GLY A 8 -17.13 46.26 9.72
N ALA A 9 -16.57 45.40 10.56
CA ALA A 9 -15.87 44.20 10.10
C ALA A 9 -16.87 43.26 9.40
N ASN A 10 -16.75 43.13 8.09
CA ASN A 10 -17.24 42.00 7.28
C ASN A 10 -16.09 41.75 6.29
N GLY A 11 -15.33 40.67 6.41
CA GLY A 11 -15.84 39.31 6.40
C GLY A 11 -15.82 38.85 4.94
N GLY A 12 -14.67 38.38 4.49
CA GLY A 12 -14.45 37.97 3.10
C GLY A 12 -13.00 37.59 2.86
N GLY A 13 -12.40 36.86 3.82
CA GLY A 13 -11.15 36.17 3.56
C GLY A 13 -11.37 35.22 2.39
N ALA A 14 -10.49 35.31 1.39
CA ALA A 14 -10.25 34.20 0.50
C ALA A 14 -9.89 33.01 1.39
N ALA A 15 -10.87 32.14 1.65
CA ALA A 15 -10.65 30.93 2.38
C ALA A 15 -9.59 30.17 1.60
N GLU A 16 -8.41 30.05 2.22
CA GLU A 16 -7.48 28.96 1.98
C GLU A 16 -8.33 27.71 1.72
N ALA A 17 -8.21 27.16 0.51
CA ALA A 17 -8.60 25.78 0.30
C ALA A 17 -7.63 24.96 1.15
N THR A 18 -7.99 24.82 2.42
CA THR A 18 -7.20 24.19 3.46
C THR A 18 -6.88 22.79 3.00
N THR A 19 -5.62 22.46 3.19
CA THR A 19 -4.88 21.23 2.92
C THR A 19 -5.43 20.02 3.70
N GLU A 20 -6.75 19.88 3.75
CA GLU A 20 -7.53 18.86 4.47
C GLU A 20 -8.28 17.93 3.51
N ALA A 21 -8.03 18.04 2.21
CA ALA A 21 -8.45 17.02 1.28
C ALA A 21 -7.43 15.86 1.30
N LYS A 22 -7.85 14.72 1.87
CA LYS A 22 -7.38 13.35 1.58
C LYS A 22 -6.47 12.62 2.59
N LEU A 23 -6.59 12.89 3.90
CA LEU A 23 -6.31 11.85 4.91
C LEU A 23 -7.63 11.17 5.28
N VAL A 24 -7.97 10.07 4.59
CA VAL A 24 -9.11 9.23 5.02
C VAL A 24 -8.65 8.43 6.24
N GLY A 25 -9.23 8.75 7.41
CA GLY A 25 -8.85 8.27 8.76
C GLY A 25 -8.95 6.78 9.06
N ASP A 26 -8.82 5.90 8.07
CA ASP A 26 -8.67 4.46 8.27
C ASP A 26 -7.19 4.11 8.39
N THR A 27 -6.67 4.12 9.62
CA THR A 27 -5.36 3.53 9.93
C THR A 27 -5.48 2.00 10.05
N TRP A 28 -4.36 1.30 9.91
CA TRP A 28 -4.28 -0.09 10.37
C TRP A 28 -4.52 -0.14 11.89
N GLY A 29 -5.08 -1.24 12.38
CA GLY A 29 -5.32 -1.46 13.80
C GLY A 29 -4.97 -2.89 14.18
N GLY A 30 -4.09 -3.01 15.18
CA GLY A 30 -3.49 -4.24 15.70
C GLY A 30 -2.71 -3.92 17.00
N ASP A 31 -1.93 -4.88 17.50
CA ASP A 31 -1.21 -4.83 18.78
C ASP A 31 0.05 -3.93 18.72
N GLY A 32 0.48 -3.60 17.51
CA GLY A 32 1.62 -2.74 17.21
C GLY A 32 2.96 -3.48 17.18
N ASN A 33 3.95 -2.86 16.51
CA ASN A 33 5.30 -3.40 16.35
C ASN A 33 6.36 -2.30 16.33
N ASN A 34 7.62 -2.69 16.46
CA ASN A 34 8.78 -1.79 16.50
C ASN A 34 9.69 -1.92 15.26
N LEU A 35 9.12 -2.23 14.08
CA LEU A 35 9.89 -2.38 12.86
C LEU A 35 10.75 -1.13 12.59
N ASP A 36 12.04 -1.34 12.31
CA ASP A 36 12.96 -0.26 11.96
C ASP A 36 12.72 0.23 10.53
N LEU A 37 11.86 1.24 10.42
CA LEU A 37 11.49 1.88 9.15
C LEU A 37 12.65 2.63 8.48
N SER A 38 13.79 2.83 9.16
CA SER A 38 14.97 3.46 8.54
C SER A 38 15.66 2.55 7.51
N LEU A 39 15.37 1.24 7.55
CA LEU A 39 15.91 0.25 6.62
C LEU A 39 15.22 0.24 5.25
N LEU A 40 14.09 0.94 5.13
CA LEU A 40 13.27 1.02 3.92
C LEU A 40 14.00 1.73 2.79
N ARG A 41 13.84 1.17 1.59
CA ARG A 41 14.27 1.73 0.30
C ARG A 41 13.11 1.73 -0.67
N VAL A 42 13.11 2.69 -1.60
CA VAL A 42 12.06 2.82 -2.62
C VAL A 42 11.85 1.48 -3.34
N GLY A 43 10.59 1.06 -3.42
CA GLY A 43 10.15 -0.21 -3.99
C GLY A 43 10.17 -1.40 -3.03
N ASP A 44 10.64 -1.24 -1.79
CA ASP A 44 10.50 -2.30 -0.79
C ASP A 44 9.02 -2.61 -0.56
N ILE A 45 8.75 -3.90 -0.39
CA ILE A 45 7.44 -4.44 -0.06
C ILE A 45 7.34 -4.44 1.46
N ILE A 46 6.24 -3.90 1.96
CA ILE A 46 5.89 -3.94 3.37
C ILE A 46 4.76 -4.95 3.51
N LEU A 47 5.01 -6.02 4.27
CA LEU A 47 4.03 -7.05 4.55
C LEU A 47 3.67 -7.00 6.02
N VAL A 48 2.39 -7.16 6.34
CA VAL A 48 1.90 -7.11 7.72
C VAL A 48 0.86 -8.19 7.99
N SER A 49 0.69 -8.52 9.27
CA SER A 49 -0.44 -9.27 9.78
C SER A 49 -1.17 -8.48 10.88
N GLY A 50 -2.37 -8.91 11.27
CA GLY A 50 -3.11 -8.23 12.33
C GLY A 50 -3.72 -6.91 11.87
N VAL A 51 -4.06 -6.77 10.58
CA VAL A 51 -4.70 -5.57 10.04
C VAL A 51 -6.07 -5.91 9.46
N ILE A 52 -7.12 -5.26 9.97
CA ILE A 52 -8.50 -5.63 9.66
C ILE A 52 -8.85 -5.29 8.20
N VAL A 53 -8.82 -6.31 7.33
CA VAL A 53 -9.99 -7.01 6.75
C VAL A 53 -9.52 -8.43 6.36
N GLY A 54 -10.09 -9.46 7.00
CA GLY A 54 -9.96 -10.84 6.52
C GLY A 54 -8.79 -11.69 7.06
N ASP A 55 -8.08 -11.24 8.10
CA ASP A 55 -6.92 -11.96 8.68
C ASP A 55 -7.12 -13.45 8.95
N LYS A 56 -8.35 -13.88 9.30
CA LYS A 56 -8.65 -15.30 9.58
C LYS A 56 -9.04 -16.12 8.34
N VAL A 57 -9.17 -15.47 7.19
CA VAL A 57 -9.67 -16.08 5.95
C VAL A 57 -8.64 -16.02 4.84
N MET A 58 -7.66 -15.11 4.93
CA MET A 58 -6.52 -15.08 4.01
C MET A 58 -5.51 -16.18 4.36
N PRO A 59 -5.16 -17.04 3.40
CA PRO A 59 -4.18 -18.08 3.63
C PRO A 59 -2.76 -17.49 3.66
N GLY A 60 -1.97 -17.82 4.68
CA GLY A 60 -0.63 -17.26 4.88
C GLY A 60 -0.48 -16.60 6.25
N HIS A 61 0.72 -16.12 6.55
CA HIS A 61 1.01 -15.34 7.75
C HIS A 61 0.68 -13.86 7.52
N TYR A 62 1.17 -13.30 6.41
CA TYR A 62 0.87 -11.92 6.03
C TYR A 62 -0.50 -11.81 5.36
N THR A 63 -1.25 -10.78 5.74
CA THR A 63 -2.64 -10.57 5.34
C THR A 63 -2.82 -9.27 4.56
N HIS A 64 -1.78 -8.44 4.49
CA HIS A 64 -1.79 -7.21 3.72
C HIS A 64 -0.41 -6.85 3.17
N ALA A 65 -0.40 -6.10 2.08
CA ALA A 65 0.81 -5.65 1.40
C ALA A 65 0.72 -4.17 1.01
N ALA A 66 1.85 -3.48 1.16
CA ALA A 66 2.06 -2.12 0.70
C ALA A 66 3.45 -2.01 0.04
N MET A 67 3.71 -0.91 -0.68
CA MET A 67 5.00 -0.61 -1.29
C MET A 67 5.53 0.72 -0.78
N TYR A 68 6.78 0.75 -0.29
CA TYR A 68 7.42 1.99 0.12
C TYR A 68 7.80 2.85 -1.10
N ILE A 69 7.37 4.11 -1.11
CA ILE A 69 7.56 5.02 -2.24
C ILE A 69 8.59 6.12 -1.98
N GLY A 70 9.24 6.10 -0.81
CA GLY A 70 10.18 7.14 -0.37
C GLY A 70 9.53 8.21 0.50
N ASN A 71 10.36 9.10 1.06
CA ASN A 71 9.92 10.25 1.86
C ASN A 71 8.94 9.92 3.01
N GLY A 72 9.12 8.75 3.65
CA GLY A 72 8.25 8.31 4.75
C GLY A 72 6.82 7.96 4.30
N LYS A 73 6.60 7.69 3.00
CA LYS A 73 5.30 7.36 2.44
C LYS A 73 5.30 5.96 1.84
N MET A 74 4.13 5.34 1.84
CA MET A 74 3.86 4.07 1.16
C MET A 74 2.58 4.18 0.35
N ILE A 75 2.44 3.31 -0.64
CA ILE A 75 1.22 3.12 -1.42
C ILE A 75 0.63 1.74 -1.13
N GLU A 76 -0.70 1.68 -1.02
CA GLU A 76 -1.45 0.45 -0.80
C GLU A 76 -2.77 0.49 -1.56
N ALA A 77 -3.34 -0.67 -1.87
CA ALA A 77 -4.76 -0.81 -2.13
C ALA A 77 -5.46 -1.19 -0.83
N TRP A 78 -6.42 -0.39 -0.38
CA TRP A 78 -7.18 -0.61 0.85
C TRP A 78 -8.69 -0.57 0.60
N LYS A 79 -9.55 -0.87 1.58
CA LYS A 79 -11.02 -0.95 1.40
C LYS A 79 -11.68 0.25 0.70
N ASN A 80 -11.04 1.43 0.76
CA ASN A 80 -11.48 2.69 0.14
C ASN A 80 -10.70 3.06 -1.15
N GLY A 81 -9.96 2.11 -1.72
CA GLY A 81 -9.20 2.24 -2.96
C GLY A 81 -7.68 2.33 -2.77
N VAL A 82 -7.00 2.52 -3.89
CA VAL A 82 -5.54 2.75 -3.94
C VAL A 82 -5.22 4.13 -3.39
N ARG A 83 -4.34 4.19 -2.39
CA ARG A 83 -4.01 5.42 -1.65
C ARG A 83 -2.54 5.49 -1.25
N VAL A 84 -2.07 6.72 -1.05
CA VAL A 84 -0.76 7.00 -0.44
C VAL A 84 -0.98 7.39 1.02
N VAL A 85 -0.21 6.79 1.91
CA VAL A 85 -0.31 7.00 3.36
C VAL A 85 1.08 7.11 3.99
N ASP A 86 1.13 7.59 5.24
CA ASP A 86 2.36 7.61 6.02
C ASP A 86 2.83 6.20 6.37
N VAL A 87 4.12 5.93 6.13
CA VAL A 87 4.72 4.62 6.42
C VAL A 87 4.78 4.34 7.93
N SER A 88 4.62 5.36 8.78
CA SER A 88 4.51 5.16 10.23
C SER A 88 3.29 4.31 10.62
N MET A 89 2.25 4.24 9.77
CA MET A 89 1.10 3.35 10.00
C MET A 89 1.48 1.88 10.14
N VAL A 90 2.64 1.47 9.61
CA VAL A 90 3.15 0.10 9.72
C VAL A 90 3.27 -0.36 11.16
N ARG A 91 3.58 0.56 12.08
CA ARG A 91 3.70 0.27 13.52
C ARG A 91 2.38 -0.07 14.21
N ASN A 92 1.25 0.11 13.53
CA ASN A 92 -0.06 -0.21 14.10
C ASN A 92 -0.50 -1.65 13.81
N ALA A 93 0.22 -2.38 12.94
CA ALA A 93 -0.04 -3.80 12.70
C ALA A 93 0.53 -4.69 13.82
N ASN A 94 0.01 -5.90 13.99
CA ASN A 94 0.54 -6.86 14.98
C ASN A 94 2.00 -7.18 14.70
N ASP A 95 2.32 -7.47 13.45
CA ASP A 95 3.69 -7.61 12.99
C ASP A 95 3.85 -7.06 11.57
N ALA A 96 5.11 -6.81 11.22
CA ALA A 96 5.49 -6.23 9.96
C ALA A 96 6.86 -6.71 9.49
N ALA A 97 7.02 -6.81 8.18
CA ALA A 97 8.26 -7.17 7.52
C ALA A 97 8.56 -6.24 6.35
N ILE A 98 9.86 -6.01 6.13
CA ILE A 98 10.40 -5.38 4.93
C ILE A 98 10.93 -6.50 4.04
N TYR A 99 10.35 -6.66 2.87
CA TYR A 99 10.88 -7.49 1.80
C TYR A 99 11.41 -6.61 0.68
N ARG A 100 12.52 -7.04 0.06
CA ARG A 100 13.14 -6.32 -1.05
C ARG A 100 13.23 -7.20 -2.28
N VAL A 101 12.83 -6.64 -3.42
CA VAL A 101 12.90 -7.34 -4.71
C VAL A 101 14.34 -7.32 -5.24
N LYS A 102 14.81 -8.48 -5.73
CA LYS A 102 16.13 -8.73 -6.33
C LYS A 102 16.19 -8.17 -7.75
N THR A 103 16.07 -6.84 -7.86
CA THR A 103 16.15 -6.12 -9.12
C THR A 103 16.86 -4.78 -8.95
N SER A 104 17.12 -4.12 -10.08
CA SER A 104 17.77 -2.81 -10.11
C SER A 104 16.90 -1.72 -9.48
N ASP A 105 17.54 -0.68 -8.94
CA ASP A 105 16.82 0.46 -8.38
C ASP A 105 15.98 1.22 -9.43
N THR A 106 16.39 1.17 -10.70
CA THR A 106 15.59 1.69 -11.82
C THR A 106 14.25 0.96 -11.96
N ILE A 107 14.23 -0.37 -11.84
CA ILE A 107 12.99 -1.15 -11.90
C ILE A 107 12.11 -0.84 -10.69
N LYS A 108 12.69 -0.76 -9.48
CA LYS A 108 11.95 -0.39 -8.27
C LYS A 108 11.31 0.99 -8.37
N GLN A 109 12.06 1.98 -8.87
CA GLN A 109 11.53 3.33 -9.11
C GLN A 109 10.41 3.33 -10.14
N ARG A 110 10.56 2.59 -11.25
CA ARG A 110 9.50 2.48 -12.27
C ARG A 110 8.25 1.80 -11.72
N ALA A 111 8.40 0.74 -10.93
CA ALA A 111 7.28 0.06 -10.27
C ALA A 111 6.51 1.03 -9.36
N VAL A 112 7.21 1.81 -8.54
CA VAL A 112 6.61 2.87 -7.73
C VAL A 112 5.88 3.91 -8.59
N GLN A 113 6.49 4.39 -9.68
CA GLN A 113 5.84 5.35 -10.57
C GLN A 113 4.58 4.78 -11.22
N TRP A 114 4.61 3.51 -11.64
CA TRP A 114 3.43 2.84 -12.17
C TRP A 114 2.34 2.73 -11.11
N ALA A 115 2.67 2.31 -9.88
CA ALA A 115 1.70 2.17 -8.80
C ALA A 115 1.03 3.51 -8.46
N LEU A 116 1.79 4.61 -8.48
CA LEU A 116 1.27 5.97 -8.27
C LEU A 116 0.21 6.37 -9.31
N THR A 117 0.26 5.85 -10.54
CA THR A 117 -0.79 6.09 -11.55
C THR A 117 -2.13 5.46 -11.20
N LYS A 118 -2.16 4.52 -10.25
CA LYS A 118 -3.35 3.78 -9.83
C LYS A 118 -4.08 4.41 -8.65
N VAL A 119 -3.50 5.45 -8.04
CA VAL A 119 -4.11 6.16 -6.90
C VAL A 119 -5.52 6.63 -7.25
N GLY A 120 -6.49 6.27 -6.40
CA GLY A 120 -7.91 6.56 -6.58
C GLY A 120 -8.71 5.45 -7.26
N LEU A 121 -8.06 4.41 -7.81
CA LEU A 121 -8.80 3.23 -8.28
C LEU A 121 -9.43 2.47 -7.10
N PRO A 122 -10.65 1.89 -7.27
CA PRO A 122 -11.32 1.11 -6.24
C PRO A 122 -10.52 -0.10 -5.75
N TYR A 123 -10.89 -0.57 -4.56
CA TYR A 123 -10.41 -1.85 -4.05
C TYR A 123 -11.08 -2.99 -4.80
N ASP A 124 -10.29 -3.98 -5.19
CA ASP A 124 -10.82 -5.21 -5.73
C ASP A 124 -11.16 -6.19 -4.61
N TYR A 125 -12.41 -6.66 -4.57
CA TYR A 125 -12.88 -7.65 -3.59
C TYR A 125 -12.87 -9.07 -4.17
N ILE A 126 -12.38 -9.28 -5.40
CA ILE A 126 -12.34 -10.58 -6.09
C ILE A 126 -11.46 -11.61 -5.38
N TRP A 127 -10.51 -11.17 -4.56
CA TRP A 127 -9.74 -12.06 -3.69
C TRP A 127 -10.62 -12.86 -2.73
N LEU A 128 -11.83 -12.39 -2.39
CA LEU A 128 -12.79 -13.11 -1.53
C LEU A 128 -13.44 -14.30 -2.24
N THR A 129 -13.57 -14.26 -3.57
CA THR A 129 -14.25 -15.32 -4.32
C THR A 129 -13.28 -16.39 -4.81
N TYR A 130 -11.97 -16.11 -4.81
CA TYR A 130 -10.93 -16.94 -5.44
C TYR A 130 -11.20 -17.28 -6.92
N ILE A 131 -12.18 -16.60 -7.53
CA ILE A 131 -12.65 -16.76 -8.90
C ILE A 131 -12.50 -15.38 -9.54
N GLY A 132 -11.43 -15.16 -10.31
CA GLY A 132 -11.22 -13.88 -10.97
C GLY A 132 -9.81 -13.47 -11.32
N GLY A 133 -8.79 -14.09 -10.72
CA GLY A 133 -7.40 -13.88 -11.11
C GLY A 133 -6.86 -12.48 -10.82
N LYS A 134 -5.55 -12.35 -10.97
CA LYS A 134 -4.80 -11.09 -10.91
C LYS A 134 -4.67 -10.47 -12.30
N GLN A 135 -4.59 -9.15 -12.36
CA GLN A 135 -4.41 -8.39 -13.60
C GLN A 135 -3.34 -7.31 -13.45
N VAL A 136 -2.54 -7.13 -14.50
CA VAL A 136 -1.55 -6.04 -14.52
C VAL A 136 -2.26 -4.71 -14.70
N GLU A 137 -3.13 -4.59 -15.71
CA GLU A 137 -3.92 -3.39 -15.98
C GLU A 137 -5.40 -3.66 -15.65
N GLY A 138 -5.84 -3.16 -14.50
CA GLY A 138 -7.18 -3.35 -13.95
C GLY A 138 -7.88 -2.03 -13.62
N CYS A 139 -9.21 -2.08 -13.50
CA CYS A 139 -10.00 -0.96 -13.00
C CYS A 139 -10.07 -0.90 -11.47
N CYS A 140 -9.58 -1.95 -10.79
CA CYS A 140 -9.47 -2.07 -9.34
C CYS A 140 -8.29 -2.99 -9.00
N TYR A 141 -7.79 -2.89 -7.77
CA TYR A 141 -6.69 -3.71 -7.27
C TYR A 141 -6.93 -4.13 -5.82
N TYR A 142 -6.52 -5.34 -5.45
CA TYR A 142 -6.29 -5.69 -4.04
C TYR A 142 -4.81 -5.50 -3.65
N CYS A 143 -4.51 -5.63 -2.36
CA CYS A 143 -3.26 -5.16 -1.78
C CYS A 143 -2.00 -5.74 -2.42
N SER A 144 -1.87 -7.07 -2.44
CA SER A 144 -0.73 -7.78 -3.03
C SER A 144 -0.72 -7.73 -4.55
N GLU A 145 -1.89 -7.69 -5.19
CA GLU A 145 -1.99 -7.54 -6.64
C GLU A 145 -1.42 -6.21 -7.12
N LEU A 146 -1.71 -5.10 -6.44
CA LEU A 146 -1.13 -3.80 -6.79
C LEU A 146 0.40 -3.85 -6.81
N VAL A 147 1.00 -4.50 -5.81
CA VAL A 147 2.45 -4.62 -5.66
C VAL A 147 3.04 -5.51 -6.76
N TRP A 148 2.45 -6.69 -6.98
CA TRP A 148 2.84 -7.60 -8.06
C TRP A 148 2.72 -6.94 -9.43
N ALA A 149 1.57 -6.33 -9.73
CA ALA A 149 1.27 -5.66 -10.99
C ALA A 149 2.26 -4.53 -11.27
N ALA A 150 2.65 -3.77 -10.25
CA ALA A 150 3.63 -2.70 -10.37
C ALA A 150 4.99 -3.20 -10.86
N TYR A 151 5.48 -4.32 -10.36
CA TYR A 151 6.72 -4.91 -10.84
C TYR A 151 6.56 -5.54 -12.24
N LYS A 152 5.45 -6.25 -12.49
CA LYS A 152 5.18 -6.85 -13.81
C LYS A 152 5.06 -5.81 -14.92
N ALA A 153 4.35 -4.71 -14.67
CA ALA A 153 4.06 -3.68 -15.68
C ALA A 153 5.31 -3.02 -16.25
N VAL A 154 6.40 -2.99 -15.48
CA VAL A 154 7.64 -2.31 -15.85
C VAL A 154 8.74 -3.26 -16.32
N GLY A 155 8.40 -4.53 -16.56
CA GLY A 155 9.34 -5.58 -16.95
C GLY A 155 10.24 -6.04 -15.80
N GLY A 156 9.79 -5.88 -14.55
CA GLY A 156 10.46 -6.42 -13.38
C GLY A 156 10.18 -7.92 -13.19
N PRO A 157 10.74 -8.51 -12.12
CA PRO A 157 10.50 -9.91 -11.76
C PRO A 157 9.02 -10.21 -11.54
N ASP A 158 8.63 -11.45 -11.82
CA ASP A 158 7.30 -11.96 -11.47
C ASP A 158 7.32 -12.43 -10.02
N ILE A 159 7.04 -11.51 -9.10
CA ILE A 159 7.09 -11.76 -7.64
C ILE A 159 5.85 -12.51 -7.12
N ASP A 160 5.36 -13.45 -7.92
CA ASP A 160 4.30 -14.37 -7.56
C ASP A 160 4.86 -15.79 -7.58
N GLN A 161 5.01 -16.36 -6.38
CA GLN A 161 5.55 -17.70 -6.18
C GLN A 161 4.72 -18.79 -6.87
N ASN A 162 3.43 -18.58 -7.12
CA ASN A 162 2.57 -19.51 -7.86
C ASN A 162 1.78 -18.76 -8.94
N PRO A 163 2.42 -18.39 -10.06
CA PRO A 163 1.81 -17.51 -11.07
C PRO A 163 0.59 -18.14 -11.77
N GLY A 164 0.47 -19.47 -11.73
CA GLY A 164 -0.67 -20.24 -12.25
C GLY A 164 -1.74 -20.55 -11.19
N TRP A 165 -2.39 -21.70 -11.33
CA TRP A 165 -3.35 -22.16 -10.33
C TRP A 165 -2.65 -22.75 -9.11
N SER A 166 -3.05 -22.32 -7.93
CA SER A 166 -2.77 -23.02 -6.67
C SER A 166 -4.08 -23.33 -5.93
N TRP A 167 -4.13 -24.47 -5.25
CA TRP A 167 -5.28 -24.82 -4.41
C TRP A 167 -5.48 -23.88 -3.22
N LYS A 168 -4.41 -23.18 -2.83
CA LYS A 168 -4.40 -22.26 -1.69
C LYS A 168 -4.83 -20.84 -2.09
N TYR A 169 -4.45 -20.37 -3.27
CA TYR A 169 -4.60 -18.97 -3.69
C TYR A 169 -5.42 -18.79 -4.98
N GLY A 170 -5.83 -19.88 -5.63
CA GLY A 170 -6.49 -19.82 -6.94
C GLY A 170 -5.54 -19.30 -8.01
N TYR A 171 -5.98 -18.33 -8.81
CA TYR A 171 -5.15 -17.59 -9.77
C TYR A 171 -4.70 -16.21 -9.26
N ASN A 172 -4.95 -15.91 -7.99
CA ASN A 172 -4.58 -14.65 -7.36
C ASN A 172 -3.10 -14.62 -6.97
N VAL A 173 -2.66 -13.51 -6.38
CA VAL A 173 -1.34 -13.39 -5.72
C VAL A 173 -1.55 -12.95 -4.27
N ALA A 174 -1.32 -13.82 -3.29
CA ALA A 174 -1.48 -13.49 -1.88
C ALA A 174 -0.28 -12.68 -1.35
N PRO A 175 -0.44 -11.89 -0.26
CA PRO A 175 0.69 -11.22 0.39
C PRO A 175 1.80 -12.20 0.79
N GLN A 176 1.43 -13.40 1.22
CA GLN A 176 2.39 -14.46 1.54
C GLN A 176 3.20 -14.90 0.32
N GLU A 177 2.63 -14.90 -0.88
CA GLU A 177 3.37 -15.28 -2.09
C GLU A 177 4.46 -14.28 -2.43
N LEU A 178 4.26 -12.99 -2.13
CA LEU A 178 5.31 -11.98 -2.27
C LEU A 178 6.51 -12.26 -1.34
N ALA A 179 6.24 -12.79 -0.14
CA ALA A 179 7.28 -13.14 0.84
C ALA A 179 8.04 -14.43 0.47
N ASP A 180 7.30 -15.40 -0.06
CA ASP A 180 7.81 -16.73 -0.38
C ASP A 180 8.56 -16.75 -1.72
N ASP A 181 8.35 -15.73 -2.56
CA ASP A 181 8.91 -15.65 -3.90
C ASP A 181 10.45 -15.58 -3.94
N GLY A 182 11.04 -16.37 -4.86
CA GLY A 182 12.48 -16.45 -5.05
C GLY A 182 13.18 -15.14 -5.44
N ASP A 183 12.44 -14.17 -5.98
CA ASP A 183 12.94 -12.84 -6.35
C ASP A 183 12.76 -11.79 -5.24
N THR A 184 12.28 -12.18 -4.06
CA THR A 184 12.28 -11.30 -2.87
C THR A 184 13.22 -11.84 -1.78
N TYR A 185 13.54 -11.00 -0.80
CA TYR A 185 14.24 -11.41 0.41
C TYR A 185 13.87 -10.51 1.59
N LEU A 186 13.84 -11.12 2.78
CA LEU A 186 13.60 -10.41 4.03
C LEU A 186 14.77 -9.47 4.36
N VAL A 187 14.45 -8.24 4.71
CA VAL A 187 15.39 -7.22 5.19
C VAL A 187 15.27 -7.04 6.70
N ALA A 188 14.03 -6.97 7.21
CA ALA A 188 13.74 -6.80 8.63
C ALA A 188 12.34 -7.32 8.97
N TYR A 189 12.14 -7.72 10.22
CA TYR A 189 10.86 -8.17 10.77
C TYR A 189 10.72 -7.65 12.21
N SER A 190 9.50 -7.33 12.62
CA SER A 190 9.12 -7.09 14.02
C SER A 190 7.71 -7.57 14.24
N SER A 191 7.49 -8.23 15.38
CA SER A 191 6.19 -8.41 16.01
C SER A 191 6.12 -7.65 17.33
#